data_AF-A0A9P5D730-F1
#
_entry.id   AF-A0A9P5D730-F1
#
_cell.length_a   1.000
_cell.length_b   1.000
_cell.length_c   1.000
_cell.angle_alpha   90.00
_cell.angle_beta   90.00
_cell.angle_gamma   90.00
#
_symmetry.space_group_name_H-M   'P 1'
#
loop_
_entity.id
_entity.type
_entity.pdbx_description
1 polymer ?
#
loop_
_entity_poly.entity_id
_entity_poly.type
_entity_poly.pdbx_seq_one_letter_code
_entity_poly.pdbx_strand_id
1 'polypeptide(L)'
;MAQPILSIKEADAHPPKSVANLLPCHVHHDGPLGSIDSYWNPTTTEDGTNIAYFRGRRLKGKTTVLPEQYRGVVAERETKEKQQTNGAGQPLSEEASREDGDADAEKPAETGSLRVTAEFDSIVVWGHESVALSEEDPYIRSIEEWLQVSEKVGW
;
A
#
# COMPACT_ATOMS: atom_id res chain seq x y z
N MET A 1 -4.72 2.85 -28.93
CA MET A 1 -4.12 3.07 -27.60
C MET A 1 -4.23 1.76 -26.84
N ALA A 2 -3.16 1.30 -26.18
CA ALA A 2 -3.20 0.07 -25.40
C ALA A 2 -4.13 0.24 -24.19
N GLN A 3 -4.95 -0.77 -23.89
CA GLN A 3 -5.81 -0.74 -22.70
C GLN A 3 -4.95 -0.92 -21.44
N PRO A 4 -5.22 -0.17 -20.35
CA PRO A 4 -4.44 -0.27 -19.11
C PRO A 4 -4.71 -1.61 -18.41
N ILE A 5 -3.65 -2.19 -17.83
CA ILE A 5 -3.73 -3.46 -17.07
C ILE A 5 -4.37 -3.23 -15.69
N LEU A 6 -4.17 -2.04 -15.11
CA LEU A 6 -4.71 -1.63 -13.81
C LEU A 6 -5.26 -0.21 -13.90
N SER A 7 -6.36 0.03 -13.18
CA SER A 7 -6.95 1.36 -12.98
C SER A 7 -7.14 1.62 -11.49
N ILE A 8 -6.83 2.84 -11.05
CA ILE A 8 -7.08 3.29 -9.68
C ILE A 8 -8.40 4.05 -9.71
N LYS A 9 -9.35 3.61 -8.90
CA LYS A 9 -10.60 4.32 -8.64
C LYS A 9 -10.43 5.10 -7.35
N GLU A 10 -10.58 6.42 -7.46
CA GLU A 10 -10.73 7.27 -6.29
C GLU A 10 -12.00 6.87 -5.53
N ALA A 11 -11.97 7.01 -4.21
CA ALA A 11 -13.16 6.79 -3.40
C ALA A 11 -14.14 7.96 -3.60
N ASP A 12 -15.45 7.68 -3.55
CA ASP A 12 -16.50 8.71 -3.64
C ASP A 12 -16.45 9.72 -2.46
N ALA A 13 -15.76 9.34 -1.38
CA ALA A 13 -15.49 10.17 -0.21
C ALA A 13 -13.97 10.33 -0.01
N HIS A 14 -13.56 11.39 0.67
CA HIS A 14 -12.15 11.58 1.02
C HIS A 14 -11.68 10.43 1.91
N PRO A 15 -10.68 9.63 1.48
CA PRO A 15 -10.20 8.51 2.27
C PRO A 15 -9.48 9.02 3.53
N PRO A 16 -9.48 8.24 4.62
CA PRO A 16 -8.86 8.63 5.88
C PRO A 16 -7.34 8.82 5.72
N LYS A 17 -6.78 9.76 6.49
CA LYS A 17 -5.34 9.91 6.65
C LYS A 17 -4.79 8.82 7.58
N SER A 18 -3.69 8.22 7.18
CA SER A 18 -2.99 7.14 7.86
C SER A 18 -1.49 7.42 7.94
N VAL A 19 -0.80 6.73 8.84
CA VAL A 19 0.67 6.82 8.98
C VAL A 19 1.31 5.56 8.39
N ALA A 20 2.10 5.73 7.33
CA ALA A 20 2.88 4.65 6.74
C ALA A 20 4.14 4.38 7.56
N ASN A 21 4.27 3.17 8.12
CA ASN A 21 5.42 2.75 8.93
C ASN A 21 6.22 1.68 8.18
N LEU A 22 7.46 1.99 7.82
CA LEU A 22 8.38 1.03 7.20
C LEU A 22 9.30 0.45 8.28
N LEU A 23 9.05 -0.81 8.66
CA LEU A 23 9.79 -1.51 9.72
C LEU A 23 11.06 -2.18 9.18
N PRO A 24 12.15 -2.30 9.97
CA PRO A 24 13.39 -2.97 9.57
C PRO A 24 13.28 -4.49 9.72
N CYS A 25 12.11 -5.05 9.44
CA CYS A 25 11.83 -6.48 9.52
C CYS A 25 10.61 -6.84 8.69
N HIS A 26 10.55 -8.09 8.25
CA HIS A 26 9.38 -8.64 7.57
C HIS A 26 8.44 -9.31 8.57
N VAL A 27 7.15 -8.99 8.49
CA VAL A 27 6.09 -9.61 9.28
C VAL A 27 5.31 -10.53 8.35
N HIS A 28 5.29 -11.84 8.62
CA HIS A 28 4.60 -12.83 7.76
C HIS A 28 3.06 -12.69 7.76
N HIS A 29 2.51 -11.99 8.74
CA HIS A 29 1.07 -11.80 8.82
C HIS A 29 0.67 -10.61 7.94
N ASP A 30 -0.13 -10.89 6.92
CA ASP A 30 -0.77 -9.89 6.09
C ASP A 30 -2.27 -9.81 6.45
N GLY A 31 -2.69 -8.67 7.01
CA GLY A 31 -4.08 -8.47 7.39
C GLY A 31 -4.29 -7.31 8.36
N PRO A 32 -5.57 -6.93 8.59
CA PRO A 32 -5.89 -5.92 9.58
C PRO A 32 -5.53 -6.42 10.98
N LEU A 33 -4.75 -5.62 11.68
CA LEU A 33 -4.57 -5.75 13.12
C LEU A 33 -5.72 -5.01 13.81
N GLY A 34 -6.18 -5.51 14.95
CA GLY A 34 -7.16 -4.80 15.79
C GLY A 34 -6.57 -3.53 16.40
N SER A 35 -7.00 -3.15 17.60
CA SER A 35 -6.32 -2.04 18.31
C SER A 35 -4.87 -2.44 18.62
N ILE A 36 -3.94 -1.68 18.04
CA ILE A 36 -2.50 -1.84 18.26
C ILE A 36 -1.94 -0.80 19.23
N ASP A 37 -2.76 0.11 19.75
CA ASP A 37 -2.34 1.28 20.54
C ASP A 37 -1.56 0.90 21.80
N SER A 38 -1.81 -0.29 22.34
CA SER A 38 -1.10 -0.85 23.50
C SER A 38 0.27 -1.44 23.16
N TYR A 39 0.52 -1.78 21.89
CA TYR A 39 1.72 -2.49 21.43
C TYR A 39 2.61 -1.64 20.52
N TRP A 40 2.02 -0.67 19.83
CA TRP A 40 2.69 0.24 18.92
C TRP A 40 2.33 1.69 19.26
N ASN A 41 3.24 2.33 19.99
CA ASN A 41 3.04 3.65 20.55
C ASN A 41 4.33 4.48 20.37
N PRO A 42 4.65 4.88 19.13
CA PRO A 42 5.76 5.78 18.83
C PRO A 42 5.69 7.06 19.68
N THR A 43 6.83 7.46 20.25
CA THR A 43 6.98 8.76 20.91
C THR A 43 8.05 9.58 20.20
N THR A 44 7.74 10.84 19.90
CA THR A 44 8.69 11.75 19.25
C THR A 44 9.56 12.42 20.32
N THR A 45 10.89 12.37 20.14
CA THR A 45 11.85 13.09 21.00
C THR A 45 11.94 14.57 20.63
N GLU A 46 12.60 15.35 21.47
CA GLU A 46 12.88 16.78 21.19
C GLU A 46 13.64 16.97 19.87
N ASP A 47 14.52 16.02 19.52
CA ASP A 47 15.28 16.01 18.26
C ASP A 47 14.44 15.61 17.02
N GLY A 48 13.12 15.41 17.16
CA GLY A 48 12.23 15.01 16.07
C GLY A 48 12.35 13.53 15.65
N THR A 49 13.11 12.72 16.41
CA THR A 49 13.24 11.28 16.15
C THR A 49 12.11 10.52 16.82
N ASN A 50 11.45 9.61 16.11
CA ASN A 50 10.45 8.73 16.70
C ASN A 50 11.13 7.54 17.39
N ILE A 51 10.68 7.17 18.59
CA ILE A 51 11.14 5.97 19.30
C ILE A 51 9.94 5.06 19.51
N ALA A 52 10.09 3.79 19.15
CA ALA A 52 9.13 2.74 19.40
C ALA A 52 9.85 1.43 19.76
N TYR A 53 9.12 0.49 20.36
CA TYR A 53 9.64 -0.84 20.65
C TYR A 53 8.81 -1.87 19.91
N PHE A 54 9.47 -2.70 19.12
CA PHE A 54 8.83 -3.79 18.40
C PHE A 54 9.48 -5.11 18.80
N ARG A 55 8.68 -6.04 19.34
CA ARG A 55 9.16 -7.36 19.81
C ARG A 55 10.37 -7.26 20.75
N GLY A 56 10.37 -6.27 21.64
CA GLY A 56 11.44 -6.00 22.61
C GLY A 56 12.69 -5.32 22.03
N ARG A 57 12.72 -5.00 20.73
CA ARG A 57 13.81 -4.26 20.08
C ARG A 57 13.48 -2.78 20.01
N ARG A 58 14.44 -1.93 20.40
CA ARG A 58 14.31 -0.48 20.24
C ARG A 58 14.47 -0.10 18.77
N LEU A 59 13.51 0.65 18.26
CA LEU A 59 13.52 1.23 16.93
C LEU A 59 13.62 2.75 17.02
N LYS A 60 14.36 3.36 16.10
CA LYS A 60 14.38 4.80 15.89
C LYS A 60 13.87 5.12 14.49
N GLY A 61 12.84 5.94 14.41
CA GLY A 61 12.15 6.29 13.19
C GLY A 61 12.45 7.72 12.75
N LYS A 62 12.73 7.92 11.47
CA LYS A 62 12.77 9.24 10.82
C LYS A 62 11.49 9.44 10.01
N THR A 63 10.78 10.53 10.26
CA THR A 63 9.64 10.94 9.43
C THR A 63 10.18 11.61 8.16
N THR A 64 9.79 11.08 7.00
CA THR A 64 10.11 11.64 5.68
C THR A 64 8.79 12.07 5.03
N VAL A 65 8.65 13.37 4.78
CA VAL A 65 7.46 13.95 4.16
C VAL A 65 7.54 13.76 2.64
N LEU A 66 6.43 13.43 2.00
CA LEU A 66 6.36 13.37 0.54
C LEU A 66 6.47 14.79 -0.04
N PRO A 67 7.11 14.98 -1.20
CA PRO A 67 7.12 16.29 -1.85
C PRO A 67 5.70 16.76 -2.20
N GLU A 68 5.46 18.06 -2.23
CA GLU A 68 4.10 18.66 -2.33
C GLU A 68 3.29 18.19 -3.56
N GLN A 69 3.95 17.84 -4.65
CA GLN A 69 3.34 17.34 -5.87
C GLN A 69 2.98 15.84 -5.83
N TYR A 70 3.30 15.14 -4.74
CA TYR A 70 2.99 13.72 -4.54
C TYR A 70 2.05 13.50 -3.36
N ARG A 71 1.25 12.44 -3.48
CA ARG A 71 0.36 11.95 -2.43
C ARG A 71 0.53 10.45 -2.31
N GLY A 72 0.62 9.95 -1.08
CA GLY A 72 0.65 8.53 -0.79
C GLY A 72 -0.76 7.96 -0.72
N VAL A 73 -0.98 6.80 -1.34
CA VAL A 73 -2.27 6.09 -1.28
C VAL A 73 -2.06 4.64 -0.85
N VAL A 74 -2.97 4.14 -0.04
CA VAL A 74 -3.13 2.70 0.24
C VAL A 74 -4.30 2.24 -0.61
N ALA A 75 -4.08 1.23 -1.45
CA ALA A 75 -5.10 0.74 -2.37
C ALA A 75 -5.25 -0.77 -2.26
N GLU A 76 -6.50 -1.24 -2.34
CA GLU A 76 -6.86 -2.65 -2.33
C GLU A 76 -7.39 -3.07 -3.70
N ARG A 77 -7.05 -4.29 -4.13
CA ARG A 77 -7.61 -4.85 -5.36
C ARG A 77 -9.07 -5.19 -5.17
N GLU A 78 -9.94 -4.75 -6.09
CA GLU A 78 -11.33 -5.18 -6.12
C GLU A 78 -11.41 -6.58 -6.72
N THR A 79 -11.67 -7.59 -5.89
CA THR A 79 -12.03 -8.93 -6.36
C THR A 79 -13.49 -8.92 -6.84
N LYS A 80 -13.75 -9.47 -8.04
CA LYS A 80 -15.09 -9.48 -8.67
C LYS A 80 -16.14 -10.36 -7.96
N GLU A 81 -15.78 -11.00 -6.85
CA GLU A 81 -16.65 -11.95 -6.13
C GLU A 81 -17.76 -11.30 -5.30
N LYS A 82 -17.70 -9.99 -5.02
CA LYS A 82 -18.69 -9.32 -4.14
C LYS A 82 -20.02 -8.94 -4.81
N GLN A 83 -20.25 -9.30 -6.08
CA GLN A 83 -21.52 -9.01 -6.76
C GLN A 83 -22.54 -10.17 -6.70
N GLN A 84 -22.23 -11.29 -6.06
CA GLN A 84 -23.09 -12.48 -6.11
C GLN A 84 -23.49 -13.00 -4.73
N THR A 85 -24.00 -12.14 -3.84
CA THR A 85 -24.75 -12.60 -2.65
C THR A 85 -25.96 -11.71 -2.37
N ASN A 86 -26.96 -11.78 -3.25
CA ASN A 86 -28.36 -11.50 -2.91
C ASN A 86 -29.25 -12.37 -3.79
N GLY A 87 -29.44 -13.64 -3.39
CA GLY A 87 -30.33 -14.57 -4.07
C GLY A 87 -30.03 -16.01 -3.71
N ALA A 88 -30.99 -16.66 -3.04
CA ALA A 88 -30.93 -18.00 -2.49
C ALA A 88 -30.39 -19.11 -3.42
N GLY A 89 -29.52 -19.96 -2.86
CA GLY A 89 -29.53 -21.42 -3.06
C GLY A 89 -28.82 -22.02 -4.27
N GLN A 90 -27.59 -22.52 -4.07
CA GLN A 90 -27.09 -23.88 -4.40
C GLN A 90 -25.54 -23.88 -4.48
N PRO A 91 -24.83 -24.89 -3.94
CA PRO A 91 -23.41 -25.06 -4.21
C PRO A 91 -23.28 -25.70 -5.60
N LEU A 92 -22.79 -24.93 -6.57
CA LEU A 92 -22.41 -25.49 -7.87
C LEU A 92 -20.92 -25.83 -7.83
N SER A 93 -20.70 -27.13 -7.80
CA SER A 93 -19.45 -27.85 -7.98
C SER A 93 -18.58 -27.28 -9.09
N GLU A 94 -17.27 -27.21 -8.81
CA GLU A 94 -16.22 -27.28 -9.82
C GLU A 94 -16.50 -28.49 -10.74
N GLU A 95 -16.18 -28.36 -12.03
CA GLU A 95 -16.36 -29.38 -13.10
C GLU A 95 -17.74 -29.40 -13.81
N ALA A 96 -17.94 -28.50 -14.77
CA ALA A 96 -18.53 -28.84 -16.08
C ALA A 96 -18.52 -27.62 -17.02
N SER A 97 -17.57 -27.57 -17.96
CA SER A 97 -17.72 -26.88 -19.25
C SER A 97 -16.73 -27.46 -20.24
N ARG A 98 -17.00 -28.68 -20.71
CA ARG A 98 -16.58 -29.10 -22.05
C ARG A 98 -17.77 -28.83 -22.96
N GLU A 99 -17.73 -27.73 -23.70
CA GLU A 99 -18.48 -27.60 -24.94
C GLU A 99 -17.55 -27.01 -26.01
N ASP A 100 -17.34 -27.81 -27.04
CA ASP A 100 -16.72 -27.45 -28.31
C ASP A 100 -17.46 -26.26 -28.94
N GLY A 101 -16.70 -25.26 -29.38
CA GLY A 101 -17.24 -24.11 -30.09
C GLY A 101 -16.12 -23.17 -30.50
N ASP A 102 -15.73 -23.26 -31.77
CA ASP A 102 -14.85 -22.35 -32.49
C ASP A 102 -15.23 -20.88 -32.24
N ALA A 103 -14.40 -20.18 -31.47
CA ALA A 103 -14.32 -18.73 -31.43
C ALA A 103 -12.95 -18.36 -30.85
N ASP A 104 -12.01 -18.09 -31.76
CA ASP A 104 -10.82 -17.26 -31.53
C ASP A 104 -11.27 -15.82 -31.20
N ALA A 105 -11.99 -15.67 -30.08
CA ALA A 105 -12.33 -14.39 -29.50
C ALA A 105 -11.34 -14.19 -28.36
N GLU A 106 -10.26 -13.45 -28.63
CA GLU A 106 -9.42 -12.88 -27.59
C GLU A 106 -10.33 -12.21 -26.56
N LYS A 107 -10.50 -12.84 -25.39
CA LYS A 107 -11.22 -12.21 -24.28
C LYS A 107 -10.52 -10.88 -24.03
N PRO A 108 -11.23 -9.73 -24.05
CA PRO A 108 -10.62 -8.44 -23.78
C PRO A 108 -9.84 -8.54 -22.47
N ALA A 109 -8.59 -8.10 -22.48
CA ALA A 109 -7.76 -8.05 -21.28
C ALA A 109 -8.52 -7.27 -20.20
N GLU A 110 -9.00 -7.97 -19.17
CA GLU A 110 -9.80 -7.34 -18.13
C GLU A 110 -8.90 -6.42 -17.30
N THR A 111 -9.11 -5.10 -17.41
CA THR A 111 -8.44 -4.12 -16.55
C THR A 111 -8.77 -4.41 -15.09
N GLY A 112 -7.74 -4.65 -14.27
CA GLY A 112 -7.90 -4.77 -12.82
C GLY A 112 -8.25 -3.41 -12.19
N SER A 113 -9.02 -3.45 -11.10
CA SER A 113 -9.45 -2.25 -10.39
C SER A 113 -8.82 -2.20 -9.00
N LEU A 114 -8.23 -1.06 -8.65
CA LEU A 114 -7.70 -0.74 -7.33
C LEU A 114 -8.58 0.34 -6.68
N ARG A 115 -9.06 0.10 -5.47
CA ARG A 115 -9.82 1.07 -4.68
C ARG A 115 -8.91 1.69 -3.62
N VAL A 116 -8.85 3.02 -3.57
CA VAL A 116 -8.13 3.74 -2.51
C VAL A 116 -8.87 3.59 -1.18
N THR A 117 -8.17 3.15 -0.13
CA THR A 117 -8.71 2.94 1.22
C THR A 117 -8.15 3.91 2.25
N ALA A 118 -6.96 4.46 2.03
CA ALA A 118 -6.36 5.49 2.89
C ALA A 118 -5.34 6.34 2.12
N GLU A 119 -4.97 7.45 2.73
CA GLU A 119 -3.94 8.35 2.25
C GLU A 119 -2.85 8.58 3.29
N PHE A 120 -1.65 8.94 2.84
CA PHE A 120 -0.60 9.41 3.72
C PHE A 120 0.25 10.47 3.02
N ASP A 121 0.72 11.44 3.80
CA ASP A 121 1.56 12.54 3.31
C ASP A 121 3.02 12.38 3.78
N SER A 122 3.29 11.39 4.64
CA SER A 122 4.62 11.07 5.14
C SER A 122 4.77 9.59 5.43
N ILE A 123 6.02 9.15 5.43
CA ILE A 123 6.43 7.79 5.77
C ILE A 123 7.40 7.87 6.95
N VAL A 124 7.23 7.01 7.96
CA VAL A 124 8.19 6.84 9.04
C VAL A 124 9.06 5.62 8.72
N VAL A 125 10.35 5.86 8.47
CA VAL A 125 11.33 4.82 8.20
C VAL A 125 12.04 4.46 9.50
N TRP A 126 11.92 3.21 9.92
CA TRP A 126 12.42 2.73 11.20
C TRP A 126 13.72 1.95 11.06
N GLY A 127 14.75 2.35 11.81
CA GLY A 127 16.03 1.65 11.95
C GLY A 127 16.18 0.97 13.31
N HIS A 128 17.00 -0.07 13.38
CA HIS A 128 17.32 -0.76 14.63
C HIS A 128 18.44 -0.02 15.37
N GLU A 129 18.13 0.53 16.55
CA GLU A 129 19.04 1.30 17.43
C GLU A 129 19.68 2.57 16.85
N SER A 130 19.74 2.72 15.53
CA SER A 130 20.15 3.91 14.79
C SER A 130 18.96 4.52 14.03
N VAL A 131 19.03 5.84 13.81
CA VAL A 131 18.09 6.54 12.93
C VAL A 131 18.48 6.21 11.50
N ALA A 132 17.51 5.90 10.65
CA ALA A 132 17.74 5.80 9.22
C ALA A 132 18.15 7.17 8.68
N LEU A 133 19.40 7.31 8.23
CA LEU A 133 19.94 8.53 7.64
C LEU A 133 19.75 8.51 6.12
N SER A 134 19.47 9.66 5.53
CA SER A 134 19.23 9.78 4.07
C SER A 134 20.39 9.29 3.21
N GLU A 135 21.63 9.41 3.72
CA GLU A 135 22.84 9.00 3.00
C GLU A 135 22.98 7.46 2.89
N GLU A 136 22.35 6.73 3.81
CA GLU A 136 22.53 5.28 3.98
C GLU A 136 21.25 4.50 3.65
N ASP A 137 20.07 5.10 3.84
CA ASP A 137 18.78 4.43 3.67
C ASP A 137 18.20 4.65 2.26
N PRO A 138 18.02 3.58 1.46
CA PRO A 138 17.56 3.70 0.08
C PRO A 138 16.12 4.23 -0.04
N TYR A 139 15.28 4.02 0.97
CA TYR A 139 13.89 4.50 0.94
C TYR A 139 13.83 5.99 1.16
N ILE A 140 14.54 6.49 2.16
CA ILE A 140 14.61 7.93 2.43
C ILE A 140 15.22 8.65 1.22
N ARG A 141 16.32 8.11 0.68
CA ARG A 141 16.97 8.66 -0.50
C ARG A 141 16.04 8.67 -1.73
N SER A 142 15.23 7.63 -1.91
CA SER A 142 14.28 7.59 -3.01
C SER A 142 13.22 8.69 -2.94
N ILE A 143 12.74 9.01 -1.73
CA ILE A 143 11.72 10.03 -1.51
C ILE A 143 12.33 11.43 -1.60
N GLU A 144 13.48 11.64 -0.96
CA GLU A 144 14.11 12.96 -0.87
C GLU A 144 14.84 13.34 -2.16
N GLU A 145 15.51 12.41 -2.85
CA GLU A 145 16.34 12.72 -4.03
C GLU A 145 15.69 12.27 -5.33
N TRP A 146 15.31 11.00 -5.43
CA TRP A 146 14.90 10.41 -6.72
C TRP A 146 13.61 11.03 -7.26
N LEU A 147 12.62 11.29 -6.41
CA LEU A 147 11.39 11.97 -6.83
C LEU A 147 11.68 13.33 -7.47
N GLN A 148 12.58 14.12 -6.88
CA GLN A 148 12.98 15.42 -7.42
C GLN A 148 13.69 15.31 -8.77
N VAL A 149 14.61 14.33 -8.91
CA VAL A 149 15.33 14.09 -10.16
C VAL A 149 14.35 13.65 -11.26
N SER A 150 13.44 12.73 -10.94
CA SER A 150 12.49 12.17 -11.90
C SER A 150 11.58 13.23 -12.53
N GLU A 151 11.21 14.26 -11.76
CA GLU A 151 10.43 15.40 -12.25
C GLU A 151 11.16 16.20 -13.34
N LYS A 152 12.48 16.36 -13.21
CA LYS A 152 13.29 17.13 -14.18
C LYS A 152 13.59 16.36 -15.47
N VAL A 153 13.40 15.05 -15.46
CA VAL A 153 13.73 14.15 -16.59
C VAL A 153 12.46 13.71 -17.35
N GLY A 154 11.27 14.13 -16.92
CA GLY A 154 10.01 13.81 -17.58
C GLY A 154 9.96 14.29 -19.03
N TRP A 155 9.71 13.35 -19.96
CA TRP A 155 9.45 13.59 -21.39
C TRP A 155 8.03 14.11 -21.62
#